data_AF-A0A936HJS6-F1
#
_entry.id   AF-A0A936HJS6-F1
#
_cell.length_a   1.000
_cell.length_b   1.000
_cell.length_c   1.000
_cell.angle_alpha   90.00
_cell.angle_beta   90.00
_cell.angle_gamma   90.00
#
_symmetry.space_group_name_H-M   'P 1'
#
loop_
_entity.id
_entity.type
_entity.pdbx_description
1 polymer ?
#
loop_
_entity_poly.entity_id
_entity_poly.type
_entity_poly.pdbx_seq_one_letter_code
_entity_poly.pdbx_strand_id
1 'polypeptide(L)'
;MLAVNALAGFGAGGGFRADVVISGTSTNFDLGAHLQAYHAWDGAEPAEVALTVTGGSLLNASSPGYPACTIALPAGSRVTLINHGSIIGRGGNGGAAGQGQSGSTDGSGGAGGGTAISVNCPITIDNQGLIAGGGGGGGGGDGDYDQWYAGEEWWSVSAGGGGGGGGAGLSAGGAVGSGTVPGSAGTGGNQTSSGGGGAGGSDVDGLQTASGGSGGNGGALGSGGSAGGNGGGSGGAAGKYLVGASHVTWITVGDVRGPSA
;
A
#
# COMPACT_ATOMS: atom_id res chain seq x y z
N MET A 1 9.71 -34.45 1.27
CA MET A 1 8.45 -34.97 1.85
C MET A 1 8.47 -34.56 3.31
N LEU A 2 7.99 -33.34 3.61
CA LEU A 2 8.00 -32.81 4.98
C LEU A 2 6.72 -33.33 5.66
N ALA A 3 6.88 -34.03 6.78
CA ALA A 3 5.76 -34.53 7.56
C ALA A 3 4.99 -33.34 8.15
N VAL A 4 3.73 -33.19 7.72
CA VAL A 4 2.76 -32.36 8.42
C VAL A 4 2.44 -33.10 9.72
N ASN A 5 3.01 -32.64 10.84
CA ASN A 5 2.62 -33.16 12.14
C ASN A 5 1.14 -32.83 12.33
N ALA A 6 0.31 -33.87 12.41
CA ALA A 6 -1.11 -33.76 12.66
C ALA A 6 -1.37 -32.84 13.87
N LEU A 7 -2.29 -31.90 13.72
CA LEU A 7 -2.80 -31.06 14.81
C LEU A 7 -3.50 -31.94 15.86
N ALA A 8 -2.74 -32.47 16.81
CA ALA A 8 -3.24 -33.18 17.98
C ALA A 8 -3.66 -32.17 19.04
N GLY A 9 -4.93 -31.71 18.99
CA GLY A 9 -5.40 -30.66 19.90
C GLY A 9 -6.88 -30.63 20.24
N PHE A 10 -7.79 -31.27 19.48
CA PHE A 10 -9.19 -31.34 19.91
C PHE A 10 -9.48 -32.64 20.67
N GLY A 11 -10.07 -32.48 21.85
CA GLY A 11 -10.92 -33.51 22.43
C GLY A 11 -12.05 -33.88 21.46
N ALA A 12 -12.61 -35.08 21.62
CA ALA A 12 -13.42 -35.83 20.67
C ALA A 12 -14.78 -35.22 20.19
N GLY A 13 -14.91 -33.91 20.02
CA GLY A 13 -16.04 -33.23 19.38
C GLY A 13 -15.63 -32.65 18.03
N GLY A 14 -16.13 -33.23 16.94
CA GLY A 14 -15.71 -32.92 15.56
C GLY A 14 -16.04 -31.50 15.11
N GLY A 15 -15.07 -30.59 15.23
CA GLY A 15 -15.06 -29.31 14.51
C GLY A 15 -14.48 -29.45 13.11
N PHE A 16 -14.78 -28.47 12.25
CA PHE A 16 -14.29 -28.40 10.87
C PHE A 16 -12.77 -28.31 10.81
N ARG A 17 -12.15 -29.03 9.88
CA ARG A 17 -10.69 -29.05 9.68
C ARG A 17 -10.35 -28.93 8.21
N ALA A 18 -9.38 -28.08 7.88
CA ALA A 18 -8.89 -27.95 6.52
C ALA A 18 -7.40 -27.61 6.46
N ASP A 19 -6.74 -28.16 5.45
CA ASP A 19 -5.43 -27.71 5.00
C ASP A 19 -5.61 -26.89 3.73
N VAL A 20 -5.22 -25.62 3.78
CA VAL A 20 -5.32 -24.67 2.67
C VAL A 20 -3.92 -24.35 2.18
N VAL A 21 -3.66 -24.59 0.90
CA VAL A 21 -2.37 -24.31 0.27
C VAL A 21 -2.55 -23.28 -0.84
N ILE A 22 -1.87 -22.15 -0.72
CA ILE A 22 -1.85 -21.11 -1.73
C ILE A 22 -0.57 -21.22 -2.54
N SER A 23 -0.74 -21.50 -3.84
CA SER A 23 0.31 -21.44 -4.86
C SER A 23 -0.02 -20.38 -5.90
N GLY A 24 0.91 -19.47 -6.18
CA GLY A 24 0.75 -18.41 -7.18
C GLY A 24 0.27 -17.09 -6.58
N THR A 25 -0.40 -16.26 -7.40
CA THR A 25 -0.88 -14.93 -6.98
C THR A 25 -2.36 -14.95 -6.66
N SER A 26 -2.75 -14.38 -5.53
CA SER A 26 -4.14 -14.12 -5.15
C SER A 26 -4.29 -12.71 -4.60
N THR A 27 -5.38 -12.05 -4.98
CA THR A 27 -5.69 -10.68 -4.58
C THR A 27 -6.84 -10.68 -3.59
N ASN A 28 -6.68 -9.97 -2.46
CA ASN A 28 -7.67 -9.88 -1.37
C ASN A 28 -8.12 -11.27 -0.88
N PHE A 29 -7.18 -12.15 -0.58
CA PHE A 29 -7.51 -13.50 -0.16
C PHE A 29 -8.31 -13.49 1.14
N ASP A 30 -9.46 -14.18 1.16
CA ASP A 30 -10.29 -14.36 2.34
C ASP A 30 -10.37 -15.84 2.68
N LEU A 31 -9.87 -16.22 3.86
CA LEU A 31 -9.83 -17.61 4.28
C LEU A 31 -11.24 -18.20 4.47
N GLY A 32 -12.17 -17.45 5.06
CA GLY A 32 -13.53 -17.93 5.29
C GLY A 32 -14.25 -18.22 3.98
N ALA A 33 -14.18 -17.28 3.03
CA ALA A 33 -14.75 -17.45 1.70
C ALA A 33 -14.09 -18.64 0.96
N HIS A 34 -12.78 -18.83 1.10
CA HIS A 34 -12.08 -19.97 0.50
C HIS A 34 -12.58 -21.31 1.06
N LEU A 35 -12.74 -21.42 2.38
CA LEU A 35 -13.23 -22.63 3.02
C LEU A 35 -14.67 -22.97 2.61
N GLN A 36 -15.54 -21.98 2.50
CA GLN A 36 -16.91 -22.19 2.02
C GLN A 36 -16.94 -22.67 0.57
N ALA A 37 -16.13 -22.06 -0.30
CA ALA A 37 -16.11 -22.36 -1.73
C ALA A 37 -15.47 -23.71 -2.06
N TYR A 38 -14.40 -24.10 -1.35
CA TYR A 38 -13.55 -25.23 -1.74
C TYR A 38 -13.49 -26.38 -0.74
N HIS A 39 -13.97 -26.17 0.49
CA HIS A 39 -13.90 -27.17 1.55
C HIS A 39 -15.26 -27.47 2.20
N ALA A 40 -16.35 -26.97 1.62
CA ALA A 40 -17.72 -27.19 2.09
C ALA A 40 -17.95 -26.80 3.56
N TRP A 41 -17.19 -25.82 4.06
CA TRP A 41 -17.41 -25.24 5.37
C TRP A 41 -18.73 -24.47 5.39
N ASP A 42 -19.50 -24.59 6.47
CA ASP A 42 -20.82 -23.96 6.60
C ASP A 42 -20.76 -22.46 6.96
N GLY A 43 -19.58 -21.95 7.33
CA GLY A 43 -19.37 -20.57 7.75
C GLY A 43 -19.73 -20.26 9.21
N ALA A 44 -20.27 -21.23 9.95
CA ALA A 44 -20.82 -21.04 11.28
C ALA A 44 -20.07 -21.86 12.34
N GLU A 45 -19.66 -23.09 12.00
CA GLU A 45 -18.95 -23.95 12.93
C GLU A 45 -17.48 -23.49 13.12
N PRO A 46 -16.91 -23.61 14.34
CA PRO A 46 -15.51 -23.33 14.57
C PRO A 46 -14.60 -24.20 13.69
N ALA A 47 -13.59 -23.57 13.10
CA ALA A 47 -12.67 -24.21 12.16
C ALA A 47 -11.24 -24.25 12.70
N GLU A 48 -10.55 -25.37 12.50
CA GLU A 48 -9.10 -25.51 12.71
C GLU A 48 -8.39 -25.66 11.36
N VAL A 49 -7.56 -24.68 11.01
CA VAL A 49 -7.04 -24.53 9.64
C VAL A 49 -5.53 -24.38 9.63
N ALA A 50 -4.84 -25.16 8.79
CA ALA A 50 -3.46 -24.89 8.41
C ALA A 50 -3.45 -24.15 7.07
N LEU A 51 -3.07 -22.88 7.08
CA LEU A 51 -2.92 -22.06 5.88
C LEU A 51 -1.44 -21.98 5.51
N THR A 52 -1.07 -22.58 4.39
CA THR A 52 0.30 -22.55 3.86
C THR A 52 0.38 -21.66 2.63
N VAL A 53 1.21 -20.62 2.67
CA VAL A 53 1.58 -19.80 1.50
C VAL A 53 2.93 -20.30 0.99
N THR A 54 2.96 -20.91 -0.18
CA THR A 54 4.18 -21.54 -0.71
C THR A 54 5.19 -20.51 -1.20
N GLY A 55 6.47 -20.93 -1.29
CA GLY A 55 7.53 -20.08 -1.84
C GLY A 55 7.24 -19.63 -3.28
N GLY A 56 7.46 -18.34 -3.56
CA GLY A 56 7.14 -17.71 -4.83
C GLY A 56 5.67 -17.27 -4.99
N SER A 57 4.80 -17.58 -4.02
CA SER A 57 3.42 -17.12 -4.01
C SER A 57 3.29 -15.68 -3.50
N LEU A 58 2.25 -14.98 -3.97
CA LEU A 58 1.94 -13.61 -3.61
C LEU A 58 0.47 -13.50 -3.19
N LEU A 59 0.24 -13.07 -1.95
CA LEU A 59 -1.03 -12.49 -1.54
C LEU A 59 -0.88 -10.96 -1.59
N ASN A 60 -1.67 -10.28 -2.40
CA ASN A 60 -1.68 -8.82 -2.49
C ASN A 60 -3.06 -8.22 -2.29
N ALA A 61 -3.12 -6.90 -2.07
CA ALA A 61 -4.39 -6.17 -2.02
C ALA A 61 -4.65 -5.42 -3.34
N SER A 62 -5.92 -5.31 -3.73
CA SER A 62 -6.33 -4.53 -4.91
C SER A 62 -6.34 -3.03 -4.66
N SER A 63 -6.60 -2.60 -3.42
CA SER A 63 -6.61 -1.21 -2.99
C SER A 63 -6.11 -1.09 -1.54
N PRO A 64 -5.69 0.09 -1.07
CA PRO A 64 -5.25 0.28 0.32
C PRO A 64 -6.34 0.02 1.37
N GLY A 65 -7.62 0.04 0.96
CA GLY A 65 -8.76 -0.20 1.84
C GLY A 65 -9.06 -1.68 2.11
N TYR A 66 -8.43 -2.61 1.39
CA TYR A 66 -8.58 -4.04 1.59
C TYR A 66 -7.27 -4.66 2.09
N PRO A 67 -7.32 -5.59 3.06
CA PRO A 67 -6.17 -6.43 3.40
C PRO A 67 -5.78 -7.34 2.24
N ALA A 68 -4.50 -7.69 2.14
CA ALA A 68 -4.06 -8.72 1.19
C ALA A 68 -4.54 -10.13 1.59
N CYS A 69 -4.65 -10.38 2.90
CA CYS A 69 -5.13 -11.62 3.49
C CYS A 69 -6.05 -11.33 4.68
N THR A 70 -7.27 -11.86 4.63
CA THR A 70 -8.25 -11.80 5.70
C THR A 70 -8.44 -13.18 6.32
N ILE A 71 -8.26 -13.25 7.63
CA ILE A 71 -8.45 -14.46 8.44
C ILE A 71 -9.52 -14.12 9.47
N ALA A 72 -10.77 -14.25 9.05
CA ALA A 72 -11.95 -13.96 9.86
C ALA A 72 -12.81 -15.22 10.01
N LEU A 73 -12.80 -15.85 11.19
CA LEU A 73 -13.52 -17.10 11.46
C LEU A 73 -14.32 -17.00 12.78
N PRO A 74 -15.37 -17.82 12.99
CA PRO A 74 -16.16 -17.85 14.21
C PRO A 74 -15.32 -18.08 15.47
N ALA A 75 -15.84 -17.61 16.61
CA ALA A 75 -15.21 -17.82 17.90
C ALA A 75 -14.96 -19.31 18.18
N GLY A 76 -13.79 -19.63 18.73
CA GLY A 76 -13.33 -21.01 18.93
C GLY A 76 -12.48 -21.56 17.78
N SER A 77 -12.45 -20.88 16.62
CA SER A 77 -11.57 -21.24 15.51
C SER A 77 -10.09 -21.01 15.83
N ARG A 78 -9.22 -21.75 15.16
CA ARG A 78 -7.75 -21.65 15.28
C ARG A 78 -7.12 -21.76 13.91
N VAL A 79 -6.17 -20.89 13.62
CA VAL A 79 -5.43 -20.92 12.35
C VAL A 79 -3.94 -21.05 12.62
N THR A 80 -3.26 -21.88 11.86
CA THR A 80 -1.80 -21.88 11.75
C THR A 80 -1.43 -21.38 10.37
N LEU A 81 -0.81 -20.20 10.28
CA LEU A 81 -0.28 -19.65 9.05
C LEU A 81 1.20 -20.00 8.92
N ILE A 82 1.56 -20.72 7.87
CA ILE A 82 2.94 -21.02 7.48
C ILE A 82 3.22 -20.22 6.21
N ASN A 83 4.02 -19.17 6.32
CA ASN A 83 4.33 -18.29 5.20
C ASN A 83 5.74 -18.52 4.69
N HIS A 84 5.87 -19.04 3.46
CA HIS A 84 7.12 -19.05 2.70
C HIS A 84 7.10 -18.07 1.51
N GLY A 85 5.96 -17.41 1.26
CA GLY A 85 5.76 -16.48 0.14
C GLY A 85 5.80 -15.02 0.57
N SER A 86 5.07 -14.18 -0.16
CA SER A 86 4.93 -12.74 0.15
C SER A 86 3.46 -12.39 0.39
N ILE A 87 3.18 -11.73 1.51
CA ILE A 87 1.88 -11.16 1.84
C ILE A 87 2.06 -9.65 1.95
N ILE A 88 1.58 -8.91 0.95
CA ILE A 88 1.92 -7.49 0.76
C ILE A 88 0.65 -6.64 0.62
N GLY A 89 0.46 -5.69 1.53
CA GLY A 89 -0.57 -4.67 1.40
C GLY A 89 -0.35 -3.76 0.20
N ARG A 90 -1.43 -3.19 -0.34
CA ARG A 90 -1.37 -2.29 -1.51
C ARG A 90 -0.63 -1.01 -1.17
N GLY A 91 0.25 -0.54 -2.04
CA GLY A 91 0.87 0.79 -1.90
C GLY A 91 -0.15 1.93 -2.06
N GLY A 92 0.09 3.04 -1.38
CA GLY A 92 -0.65 4.27 -1.58
C GLY A 92 -0.32 4.91 -2.92
N ASN A 93 -1.32 5.47 -3.60
CA ASN A 93 -1.10 6.25 -4.81
C ASN A 93 -0.43 7.59 -4.47
N GLY A 94 0.42 8.07 -5.38
CA GLY A 94 1.00 9.40 -5.26
C GLY A 94 -0.04 10.52 -5.38
N GLY A 95 0.20 11.62 -4.69
CA GLY A 95 -0.62 12.84 -4.75
C GLY A 95 -0.49 13.55 -6.09
N ALA A 96 -1.58 14.14 -6.56
CA ALA A 96 -1.58 14.93 -7.78
C ALA A 96 -0.87 16.26 -7.57
N ALA A 97 -0.18 16.74 -8.59
CA ALA A 97 0.49 18.02 -8.54
C ALA A 97 -0.46 19.23 -8.61
N GLY A 98 0.05 20.35 -8.09
CA GLY A 98 -0.53 21.67 -8.21
C GLY A 98 -0.46 22.25 -9.62
N GLN A 99 -1.41 23.11 -9.95
CA GLN A 99 -1.50 23.78 -11.26
C GLN A 99 -0.88 25.18 -11.16
N GLY A 100 0.01 25.52 -12.10
CA GLY A 100 0.54 26.87 -12.28
C GLY A 100 -0.44 27.71 -13.10
N GLN A 101 -1.32 28.44 -12.43
CA GLN A 101 -2.29 29.36 -13.04
C GLN A 101 -2.65 30.48 -12.05
N SER A 102 -3.40 31.50 -12.48
CA SER A 102 -3.87 32.56 -11.57
C SER A 102 -4.62 31.95 -10.37
N GLY A 103 -4.02 32.04 -9.18
CA GLY A 103 -4.50 31.36 -7.97
C GLY A 103 -3.96 29.94 -7.82
N SER A 104 -2.66 29.73 -8.09
CA SER A 104 -1.90 28.49 -7.89
C SER A 104 -2.47 27.58 -6.82
N THR A 105 -2.55 26.28 -7.14
CA THR A 105 -3.06 25.28 -6.21
C THR A 105 -1.92 24.44 -5.67
N ASP A 106 -1.93 24.16 -4.38
CA ASP A 106 -1.03 23.17 -3.79
C ASP A 106 -1.23 21.78 -4.40
N GLY A 107 -0.17 20.97 -4.40
CA GLY A 107 -0.30 19.54 -4.69
C GLY A 107 -1.09 18.81 -3.62
N SER A 108 -1.82 17.75 -4.00
CA SER A 108 -2.56 16.93 -3.04
C SER A 108 -1.66 15.95 -2.29
N GLY A 109 -2.09 15.55 -1.09
CA GLY A 109 -1.39 14.55 -0.30
C GLY A 109 -1.40 13.16 -0.94
N GLY A 110 -0.36 12.38 -0.68
CA GLY A 110 -0.30 10.97 -1.08
C GLY A 110 -1.24 10.09 -0.25
N ALA A 111 -1.76 9.02 -0.85
CA ALA A 111 -2.61 8.07 -0.15
C ALA A 111 -1.80 7.17 0.81
N GLY A 112 -2.41 6.71 1.89
CA GLY A 112 -1.79 5.73 2.80
C GLY A 112 -1.61 4.35 2.16
N GLY A 113 -0.64 3.59 2.65
CA GLY A 113 -0.47 2.18 2.32
C GLY A 113 -1.52 1.29 2.98
N GLY A 114 -1.80 0.14 2.36
CA GLY A 114 -2.79 -0.84 2.79
C GLY A 114 -2.23 -1.91 3.72
N THR A 115 -3.15 -2.65 4.34
CA THR A 115 -2.84 -3.71 5.30
C THR A 115 -2.43 -5.01 4.60
N ALA A 116 -1.46 -5.75 5.16
CA ALA A 116 -1.12 -7.09 4.68
C ALA A 116 -2.09 -8.15 5.21
N ILE A 117 -2.14 -8.34 6.54
CA ILE A 117 -2.99 -9.35 7.19
C ILE A 117 -3.99 -8.68 8.13
N SER A 118 -5.25 -9.11 8.07
CA SER A 118 -6.28 -8.76 9.05
C SER A 118 -6.84 -10.03 9.69
N VAL A 119 -6.83 -10.10 11.03
CA VAL A 119 -7.30 -11.27 11.77
C VAL A 119 -8.34 -10.92 12.85
N ASN A 120 -9.26 -11.84 13.12
CA ASN A 120 -10.25 -11.70 14.22
C ASN A 120 -10.34 -12.92 15.15
N CYS A 121 -9.57 -13.98 14.90
CA CYS A 121 -9.57 -15.23 15.65
C CYS A 121 -8.13 -15.63 16.01
N PRO A 122 -7.93 -16.46 17.05
CA PRO A 122 -6.60 -16.92 17.43
C PRO A 122 -5.83 -17.54 16.26
N ILE A 123 -4.67 -16.99 15.97
CA ILE A 123 -3.78 -17.45 14.91
C ILE A 123 -2.36 -17.62 15.43
N THR A 124 -1.72 -18.69 14.98
CA THR A 124 -0.28 -18.89 15.15
C THR A 124 0.42 -18.66 13.80
N ILE A 125 1.49 -17.87 13.78
CA ILE A 125 2.20 -17.53 12.54
C ILE A 125 3.65 -18.03 12.59
N ASP A 126 4.02 -18.85 11.61
CA ASP A 126 5.41 -19.19 11.28
C ASP A 126 5.79 -18.51 9.95
N ASN A 127 6.43 -17.36 10.05
CA ASN A 127 6.83 -16.56 8.89
C ASN A 127 8.29 -16.81 8.52
N GLN A 128 8.48 -17.43 7.35
CA GLN A 128 9.76 -17.65 6.68
C GLN A 128 9.84 -16.88 5.34
N GLY A 129 8.83 -16.06 5.05
CA GLY A 129 8.75 -15.20 3.88
C GLY A 129 8.65 -13.72 4.28
N LEU A 130 7.91 -12.95 3.48
CA LEU A 130 7.67 -11.52 3.71
C LEU A 130 6.22 -11.26 4.11
N ILE A 131 6.01 -10.50 5.18
CA ILE A 131 4.70 -9.92 5.52
C ILE A 131 4.87 -8.40 5.66
N ALA A 132 4.28 -7.63 4.76
CA ALA A 132 4.52 -6.19 4.73
C ALA A 132 3.27 -5.38 4.41
N GLY A 133 3.04 -4.32 5.16
CA GLY A 133 2.10 -3.28 4.74
C GLY A 133 2.59 -2.56 3.49
N GLY A 134 1.67 -1.99 2.74
CA GLY A 134 2.02 -1.15 1.58
C GLY A 134 2.78 0.10 2.00
N GLY A 135 3.61 0.64 1.11
CA GLY A 135 4.22 1.96 1.31
C GLY A 135 3.22 3.09 1.09
N GLY A 136 3.37 4.21 1.78
CA GLY A 136 2.57 5.41 1.54
C GLY A 136 2.96 6.10 0.22
N GLY A 137 2.00 6.72 -0.49
CA GLY A 137 2.29 7.54 -1.67
C GLY A 137 2.99 8.84 -1.29
N GLY A 138 3.85 9.37 -2.16
CA GLY A 138 4.42 10.71 -1.98
C GLY A 138 3.40 11.80 -2.30
N GLY A 139 3.51 12.97 -1.69
CA GLY A 139 2.65 14.11 -2.01
C GLY A 139 3.00 14.78 -3.33
N GLY A 140 2.04 15.41 -4.00
CA GLY A 140 2.29 16.21 -5.20
C GLY A 140 2.98 17.53 -4.86
N GLY A 141 3.85 18.03 -5.75
CA GLY A 141 4.43 19.36 -5.63
C GLY A 141 3.44 20.47 -5.98
N ASP A 142 3.66 21.65 -5.42
CA ASP A 142 2.93 22.88 -5.72
C ASP A 142 3.14 23.38 -7.18
N GLY A 143 2.18 24.13 -7.72
CA GLY A 143 2.32 24.84 -8.99
C GLY A 143 2.53 26.34 -8.77
N ASP A 144 3.34 26.98 -9.60
CA ASP A 144 3.73 28.38 -9.42
C ASP A 144 3.21 29.28 -10.54
N TYR A 145 2.92 30.53 -10.20
CA TYR A 145 2.35 31.53 -11.10
C TYR A 145 2.87 32.92 -10.76
N ASP A 146 3.58 33.52 -11.72
CA ASP A 146 4.08 34.89 -11.60
C ASP A 146 3.44 35.79 -12.67
N GLN A 147 3.04 36.99 -12.26
CA GLN A 147 2.37 37.99 -13.09
C GLN A 147 3.05 39.33 -12.93
N TRP A 148 3.34 39.97 -14.06
CA TRP A 148 3.92 41.31 -14.10
C TRP A 148 3.19 42.22 -15.08
N TYR A 149 3.15 43.50 -14.72
CA TYR A 149 2.62 44.56 -15.56
C TYR A 149 3.75 45.47 -16.04
N ALA A 150 4.01 45.49 -17.35
CA ALA A 150 4.99 46.38 -17.98
C ALA A 150 4.33 47.26 -19.05
N GLY A 151 3.91 48.46 -18.67
CA GLY A 151 3.31 49.41 -19.62
C GLY A 151 1.86 49.03 -19.95
N GLU A 152 1.54 48.74 -21.20
CA GLU A 152 0.17 48.37 -21.63
C GLU A 152 -0.04 46.85 -21.77
N GLU A 153 0.99 46.04 -21.53
CA GLU A 153 0.97 44.60 -21.79
C GLU A 153 1.18 43.79 -20.50
N TRP A 154 0.43 42.70 -20.39
CA TRP A 154 0.50 41.74 -19.29
C TRP A 154 1.35 40.55 -19.70
N TRP A 155 2.35 40.22 -18.88
CA TRP A 155 3.09 38.96 -19.01
C TRP A 155 2.80 38.04 -17.84
N SER A 156 2.74 36.75 -18.11
CA SER A 156 2.65 35.73 -17.08
C SER A 156 3.45 34.49 -17.48
N VAL A 157 4.20 33.95 -16.52
CA VAL A 157 4.83 32.64 -16.60
C VAL A 157 4.20 31.71 -15.59
N SER A 158 4.07 30.43 -15.93
CA SER A 158 3.46 29.47 -15.01
C SER A 158 4.08 28.08 -15.09
N ALA A 159 4.33 27.50 -13.92
CA ALA A 159 4.99 26.21 -13.81
C ALA A 159 4.10 25.22 -13.07
N GLY A 160 3.82 24.09 -13.70
CA GLY A 160 3.07 23.01 -13.06
C GLY A 160 3.93 22.25 -12.04
N GLY A 161 3.31 21.76 -10.96
CA GLY A 161 4.00 20.89 -10.00
C GLY A 161 4.31 19.49 -10.53
N GLY A 162 5.21 18.79 -9.84
CA GLY A 162 5.53 17.38 -10.09
C GLY A 162 4.62 16.42 -9.31
N GLY A 163 4.12 15.36 -9.96
CA GLY A 163 3.24 14.38 -9.31
C GLY A 163 3.99 13.52 -8.29
N GLY A 164 3.34 13.14 -7.18
CA GLY A 164 3.96 12.31 -6.15
C GLY A 164 4.24 10.87 -6.61
N GLY A 165 5.27 10.21 -6.08
CA GLY A 165 5.58 8.81 -6.38
C GLY A 165 4.63 7.83 -5.70
N GLY A 166 4.29 6.72 -6.37
CA GLY A 166 3.49 5.65 -5.76
C GLY A 166 4.26 4.89 -4.68
N GLY A 167 3.64 4.58 -3.54
CA GLY A 167 4.23 3.70 -2.53
C GLY A 167 4.43 2.25 -3.00
N ALA A 168 5.38 1.53 -2.42
CA ALA A 168 5.60 0.12 -2.73
C ALA A 168 4.34 -0.73 -2.44
N GLY A 169 4.08 -1.73 -3.28
CA GLY A 169 2.85 -2.54 -3.25
C GLY A 169 1.92 -2.27 -4.45
N LEU A 170 2.50 -2.10 -5.65
CA LEU A 170 1.81 -2.01 -6.95
C LEU A 170 0.95 -0.75 -7.19
N SER A 171 1.28 0.40 -6.60
CA SER A 171 0.44 1.61 -6.70
C SER A 171 0.75 2.50 -7.92
N ALA A 172 -0.13 3.47 -8.18
CA ALA A 172 0.07 4.46 -9.23
C ALA A 172 0.84 5.69 -8.70
N GLY A 173 1.56 6.36 -9.59
CA GLY A 173 2.09 7.69 -9.33
C GLY A 173 0.99 8.75 -9.47
N GLY A 174 1.29 9.95 -8.97
CA GLY A 174 0.43 11.11 -9.04
C GLY A 174 0.47 11.80 -10.41
N ALA A 175 -0.65 12.40 -10.78
CA ALA A 175 -0.77 13.16 -12.02
C ALA A 175 0.09 14.44 -11.98
N VAL A 176 0.48 14.88 -13.18
CA VAL A 176 1.28 16.10 -13.41
C VAL A 176 0.45 17.38 -13.30
N GLY A 177 1.10 18.47 -12.90
CA GLY A 177 0.53 19.81 -12.88
C GLY A 177 0.68 20.49 -14.24
N SER A 178 -0.32 21.25 -14.66
CA SER A 178 -0.25 22.08 -15.86
C SER A 178 0.29 23.49 -15.58
N GLY A 179 0.79 24.13 -16.63
CA GLY A 179 1.33 25.49 -16.67
C GLY A 179 1.79 25.81 -18.09
N THR A 180 2.41 26.97 -18.33
CA THR A 180 3.15 27.23 -19.58
C THR A 180 4.26 26.20 -19.73
N VAL A 181 4.89 25.82 -18.62
CA VAL A 181 5.77 24.65 -18.51
C VAL A 181 5.16 23.65 -17.52
N PRO A 182 4.61 22.51 -17.98
CA PRO A 182 4.11 21.49 -17.09
C PRO A 182 5.26 20.81 -16.33
N GLY A 183 4.95 20.23 -15.17
CA GLY A 183 5.88 19.37 -14.45
C GLY A 183 5.99 17.99 -15.11
N SER A 184 6.36 16.99 -14.31
CA SER A 184 6.32 15.58 -14.68
C SER A 184 5.40 14.79 -13.76
N ALA A 185 4.77 13.73 -14.27
CA ALA A 185 4.01 12.80 -13.44
C ALA A 185 4.95 12.01 -12.51
N GLY A 186 4.43 11.58 -11.36
CA GLY A 186 5.14 10.64 -10.51
C GLY A 186 5.12 9.23 -11.11
N THR A 187 6.12 8.43 -10.77
CA THR A 187 6.16 7.02 -11.20
C THR A 187 5.37 6.14 -10.22
N GLY A 188 4.79 5.05 -10.72
CA GLY A 188 4.11 4.06 -9.88
C GLY A 188 5.10 3.23 -9.05
N GLY A 189 4.65 2.79 -7.88
CA GLY A 189 5.38 1.81 -7.09
C GLY A 189 5.18 0.41 -7.68
N ASN A 190 6.22 -0.42 -7.68
CA ASN A 190 6.10 -1.83 -8.02
C ASN A 190 5.83 -2.65 -6.75
N GLN A 191 5.96 -3.97 -6.83
CA GLN A 191 5.67 -4.86 -5.69
C GLN A 191 6.52 -4.54 -4.44
N THR A 192 7.79 -4.19 -4.61
CA THR A 192 8.77 -4.11 -3.51
C THR A 192 9.44 -2.73 -3.39
N SER A 193 9.40 -1.93 -4.44
CA SER A 193 10.00 -0.59 -4.51
C SER A 193 8.93 0.47 -4.74
N SER A 194 9.11 1.63 -4.12
CA SER A 194 8.32 2.81 -4.41
C SER A 194 8.70 3.44 -5.75
N GLY A 195 7.78 4.24 -6.27
CA GLY A 195 8.04 5.18 -7.36
C GLY A 195 8.63 6.49 -6.85
N GLY A 196 9.45 7.11 -7.70
CA GLY A 196 9.94 8.47 -7.51
C GLY A 196 8.88 9.52 -7.86
N GLY A 197 8.96 10.67 -7.18
CA GLY A 197 8.18 11.85 -7.53
C GLY A 197 8.63 12.48 -8.85
N GLY A 198 7.71 13.17 -9.52
CA GLY A 198 7.98 13.92 -10.74
C GLY A 198 8.68 15.24 -10.45
N ALA A 199 9.47 15.74 -11.42
CA ALA A 199 10.02 17.09 -11.35
C ALA A 199 8.92 18.15 -11.50
N GLY A 200 9.09 19.31 -10.86
CA GLY A 200 8.27 20.49 -11.15
C GLY A 200 8.70 21.15 -12.47
N GLY A 201 7.80 21.91 -13.07
CA GLY A 201 8.10 22.77 -14.21
C GLY A 201 8.99 23.94 -13.79
N SER A 202 9.71 24.51 -14.75
CA SER A 202 10.47 25.74 -14.54
C SER A 202 10.40 26.57 -15.81
N ASP A 203 9.93 27.81 -15.67
CA ASP A 203 9.83 28.76 -16.76
C ASP A 203 10.52 30.07 -16.36
N VAL A 204 11.29 30.63 -17.29
CA VAL A 204 12.04 31.87 -17.12
C VAL A 204 11.86 32.71 -18.37
N ASP A 205 11.13 33.82 -18.25
CA ASP A 205 10.99 34.82 -19.31
C ASP A 205 11.48 36.18 -18.80
N GLY A 206 12.66 36.59 -19.27
CA GLY A 206 13.29 37.87 -18.93
C GLY A 206 13.56 38.04 -17.43
N LEU A 207 12.69 38.80 -16.75
CA LEU A 207 12.79 39.13 -15.32
C LEU A 207 11.95 38.21 -14.41
N GLN A 208 11.17 37.28 -14.98
CA GLN A 208 10.24 36.43 -14.24
C GLN A 208 10.76 35.01 -14.10
N THR A 209 10.34 34.33 -13.04
CA THR A 209 10.64 32.91 -12.84
C THR A 209 9.46 32.25 -12.13
N ALA A 210 8.84 31.27 -12.78
CA ALA A 210 7.89 30.36 -12.14
C ALA A 210 8.58 29.01 -11.94
N SER A 211 8.54 28.47 -10.72
CA SER A 211 9.16 27.19 -10.35
C SER A 211 8.22 26.31 -9.55
N GLY A 212 7.62 25.33 -10.23
CA GLY A 212 6.76 24.34 -9.58
C GLY A 212 7.56 23.45 -8.63
N GLY A 213 6.93 23.00 -7.55
CA GLY A 213 7.51 22.05 -6.60
C GLY A 213 7.66 20.66 -7.22
N SER A 214 8.71 19.92 -6.84
CA SER A 214 8.83 18.50 -7.17
C SER A 214 7.83 17.66 -6.37
N GLY A 215 7.36 16.54 -6.93
CA GLY A 215 6.61 15.54 -6.18
C GLY A 215 7.49 14.82 -5.16
N GLY A 216 6.91 14.40 -4.04
CA GLY A 216 7.57 13.56 -3.05
C GLY A 216 7.70 12.12 -3.53
N ASN A 217 8.74 11.42 -3.09
CA ASN A 217 8.89 9.98 -3.36
C ASN A 217 7.87 9.15 -2.57
N GLY A 218 7.43 8.02 -3.15
CA GLY A 218 6.67 7.02 -2.42
C GLY A 218 7.51 6.34 -1.35
N GLY A 219 6.85 5.79 -0.33
CA GLY A 219 7.46 5.01 0.74
C GLY A 219 7.74 3.58 0.33
N ALA A 220 8.82 3.01 0.84
CA ALA A 220 9.07 1.57 0.78
C ALA A 220 7.97 0.79 1.53
N LEU A 221 7.95 -0.54 1.39
CA LEU A 221 7.02 -1.40 2.13
C LEU A 221 7.09 -1.10 3.64
N GLY A 222 5.93 -0.87 4.25
CA GLY A 222 5.81 -0.51 5.67
C GLY A 222 6.33 0.90 6.05
N SER A 223 6.61 1.77 5.07
CA SER A 223 7.10 3.14 5.30
C SER A 223 6.17 4.19 4.70
N GLY A 224 6.13 5.39 5.30
CA GLY A 224 5.40 6.53 4.75
C GLY A 224 6.07 7.12 3.50
N GLY A 225 5.30 7.84 2.69
CA GLY A 225 5.81 8.64 1.58
C GLY A 225 6.41 9.97 2.03
N SER A 226 7.12 10.64 1.13
CA SER A 226 7.66 11.99 1.36
C SER A 226 6.67 13.06 0.93
N ALA A 227 6.74 14.25 1.53
CA ALA A 227 5.98 15.41 1.09
C ALA A 227 6.49 15.94 -0.26
N GLY A 228 5.62 16.65 -0.99
CA GLY A 228 5.99 17.44 -2.17
C GLY A 228 6.77 18.70 -1.80
N GLY A 229 7.50 19.25 -2.76
CA GLY A 229 8.25 20.51 -2.63
C GLY A 229 7.35 21.74 -2.67
N ASN A 230 7.90 22.88 -2.23
CA ASN A 230 7.29 24.22 -2.30
C ASN A 230 5.90 24.34 -1.64
N GLY A 231 5.67 23.64 -0.52
CA GLY A 231 4.36 23.65 0.14
C GLY A 231 3.36 22.65 -0.45
N GLY A 232 3.82 21.75 -1.33
CA GLY A 232 3.04 20.64 -1.85
C GLY A 232 2.51 19.67 -0.78
N GLY A 233 1.72 18.71 -1.23
CA GLY A 233 0.98 17.80 -0.37
C GLY A 233 1.87 16.94 0.54
N SER A 234 1.31 16.50 1.67
CA SER A 234 1.98 15.57 2.58
C SER A 234 2.15 14.18 1.97
N GLY A 235 3.13 13.43 2.47
CA GLY A 235 3.26 12.01 2.16
C GLY A 235 2.19 11.18 2.88
N GLY A 236 1.75 10.11 2.24
CA GLY A 236 0.82 9.13 2.80
C GLY A 236 1.47 8.28 3.90
N ALA A 237 0.67 7.84 4.86
CA ALA A 237 1.12 6.98 5.95
C ALA A 237 1.53 5.57 5.49
N ALA A 238 2.36 4.90 6.28
CA ALA A 238 2.71 3.50 6.08
C ALA A 238 1.49 2.57 6.25
N GLY A 239 1.39 1.55 5.41
CA GLY A 239 0.47 0.44 5.59
C GLY A 239 0.91 -0.50 6.71
N LYS A 240 -0.07 -1.18 7.33
CA LYS A 240 0.18 -2.11 8.44
C LYS A 240 0.52 -3.50 7.91
N TYR A 241 1.46 -4.21 8.53
CA TYR A 241 1.66 -5.63 8.19
C TYR A 241 0.58 -6.52 8.84
N LEU A 242 0.01 -6.08 9.97
CA LEU A 242 -0.97 -6.86 10.73
C LEU A 242 -1.99 -5.95 11.42
N VAL A 243 -3.26 -6.33 11.36
CA VAL A 243 -4.35 -5.82 12.18
C VAL A 243 -4.97 -7.00 12.94
N GLY A 244 -5.19 -6.83 14.25
CA GLY A 244 -5.66 -7.88 15.15
C GLY A 244 -4.52 -8.53 15.95
N ALA A 245 -3.47 -7.77 16.28
CA ALA A 245 -2.26 -8.30 16.91
C ALA A 245 -2.52 -9.05 18.24
N SER A 246 -3.58 -8.68 18.98
CA SER A 246 -3.99 -9.39 20.21
C SER A 246 -4.43 -10.85 19.99
N HIS A 247 -4.69 -11.25 18.75
CA HIS A 247 -5.07 -12.61 18.39
C HIS A 247 -3.88 -13.45 17.88
N VAL A 248 -2.69 -12.85 17.77
CA VAL A 248 -1.54 -13.47 17.10
C VAL A 248 -0.53 -14.00 18.11
N THR A 249 -0.14 -15.26 17.92
CA THR A 249 1.06 -15.85 18.52
C THR A 249 2.08 -16.14 17.42
N TRP A 250 3.33 -15.74 17.62
CA TRP A 250 4.39 -15.99 16.64
C TRP A 250 5.19 -17.24 17.03
N ILE A 251 5.34 -18.17 16.08
CA ILE A 251 6.39 -19.20 16.12
C ILE A 251 7.70 -18.56 15.65
N THR A 252 7.66 -17.95 14.46
CA THR A 252 8.79 -17.24 13.85
C THR A 252 8.27 -15.94 13.26
N VAL A 253 8.87 -14.80 13.63
CA VAL A 253 8.45 -13.48 13.13
C VAL A 253 8.90 -13.25 11.68
N GLY A 254 10.11 -13.66 11.31
CA GLY A 254 10.63 -13.47 9.95
C GLY A 254 10.79 -11.99 9.53
N ASP A 255 10.68 -11.71 8.23
CA ASP A 255 10.68 -10.35 7.68
C ASP A 255 9.26 -9.76 7.75
N VAL A 256 9.09 -8.78 8.64
CA VAL A 256 7.87 -7.99 8.79
C VAL A 256 8.15 -6.51 8.58
N ARG A 257 7.31 -5.81 7.78
CA ARG A 257 7.51 -4.39 7.47
C ARG A 257 6.25 -3.56 7.66
N GLY A 258 6.37 -2.55 8.51
CA GLY A 258 5.30 -1.62 8.85
C GLY A 258 4.85 -1.76 10.30
N PRO A 259 3.88 -0.96 10.74
CA PRO A 259 3.27 -1.10 12.06
C PRO A 259 2.29 -2.27 12.13
N SER A 260 2.04 -2.77 13.35
CA SER A 260 0.87 -3.61 13.68
C SER A 260 -0.17 -2.81 14.45
N ALA A 261 -1.42 -3.29 14.45
CA ALA A 261 -2.49 -2.78 15.31
C ALA A 261 -3.35 -3.91 15.89
#